data_AF-A0A537Y0A9-F1
#
_entry.id   AF-A0A537Y0A9-F1
#
_cell.length_a   1.000
_cell.length_b   1.000
_cell.length_c   1.000
_cell.angle_alpha   90.00
_cell.angle_beta   90.00
_cell.angle_gamma   90.00
#
_symmetry.space_group_name_H-M   'P 1'
#
loop_
_entity.id
_entity.type
_entity.pdbx_description
1 polymer ?
#
loop_
_entity_poly.entity_id
_entity_poly.type
_entity_poly.pdbx_seq_one_letter_code
_entity_poly.pdbx_strand_id
1 'polypeptide(L)' 'MIRLLAVAGFALSVATSAQAMTPAPIPQPDGMITKVARACGAGMTRVNGVCVARTAVRQTRRAVRRCAVGMTC' A
#
# COMPACT_ATOMS: atom_id res chain seq x y z
N MET A 1 -50.87 14.86 -11.26
CA MET A 1 -49.61 15.62 -11.07
C MET A 1 -48.79 15.07 -9.91
N ILE A 2 -49.35 14.90 -8.71
CA ILE A 2 -48.67 14.36 -7.51
C ILE A 2 -48.04 12.96 -7.73
N ARG A 3 -48.71 12.07 -8.48
CA ARG A 3 -48.19 10.73 -8.80
C ARG A 3 -46.84 10.76 -9.54
N LEU A 4 -46.62 11.73 -10.43
CA LEU A 4 -45.36 11.84 -11.17
C LEU A 4 -44.22 12.31 -10.26
N LEU A 5 -44.52 13.20 -9.31
CA LEU A 5 -43.53 13.66 -8.34
C LEU A 5 -43.14 12.55 -7.35
N ALA A 6 -44.08 11.70 -6.95
CA ALA A 6 -43.78 10.54 -6.12
C ALA A 6 -42.85 9.54 -6.81
N VAL A 7 -43.08 9.25 -8.10
CA VAL A 7 -42.23 8.35 -8.90
C VAL A 7 -40.85 8.96 -9.12
N ALA A 8 -40.76 10.26 -9.44
CA ALA A 8 -39.48 10.95 -9.62
C ALA A 8 -38.66 10.98 -8.32
N GLY A 9 -39.31 11.28 -7.19
CA GLY A 9 -38.65 11.29 -5.87
C GLY A 9 -38.11 9.93 -5.46
N PHE A 10 -38.86 8.85 -5.74
CA PHE A 10 -38.42 7.49 -5.47
C PHE A 10 -37.26 7.05 -6.38
N ALA A 11 -37.29 7.42 -7.67
CA ALA A 11 -36.19 7.11 -8.58
C ALA A 11 -34.88 7.83 -8.18
N LEU A 12 -34.98 9.09 -7.76
CA LEU A 12 -33.85 9.90 -7.31
C LEU A 12 -33.20 9.35 -6.02
N SER A 13 -34.01 8.94 -5.04
CA SER A 13 -33.50 8.38 -3.78
C SER A 13 -32.77 7.06 -4.00
N VAL A 14 -33.30 6.17 -4.86
CA VAL A 14 -32.66 4.90 -5.22
C VAL A 14 -31.35 5.13 -5.99
N ALA A 15 -31.31 6.08 -6.92
CA ALA A 15 -30.09 6.41 -7.66
C ALA A 15 -28.98 6.98 -6.76
N THR A 16 -29.33 7.73 -5.71
CA THR A 16 -28.36 8.25 -4.74
C THR A 16 -27.73 7.14 -3.90
N SER A 17 -28.46 6.08 -3.55
CA SER A 17 -27.91 4.94 -2.82
C SER A 17 -26.85 4.17 -3.62
N ALA A 18 -26.98 4.12 -4.95
CA ALA A 18 -25.98 3.48 -5.81
C ALA A 18 -24.65 4.25 -5.86
N GLN A 19 -24.67 5.58 -5.70
CA GLN A 19 -23.48 6.43 -5.69
C GLN A 19 -22.73 6.39 -4.35
N ALA A 20 -23.39 5.89 -3.28
CA ALA A 20 -22.79 5.70 -1.96
C ALA A 20 -22.01 4.39 -1.83
N MET A 21 -22.03 3.53 -2.85
CA MET A 21 -21.07 2.44 -2.95
C MET A 21 -19.71 3.05 -3.30
N THR A 22 -18.90 3.24 -2.26
CA THR A 22 -17.49 3.59 -2.41
C THR A 22 -16.85 2.61 -3.41
N PRO A 23 -16.12 3.10 -4.43
CA PRO A 23 -15.37 2.23 -5.32
C PRO A 23 -14.58 1.24 -4.47
N ALA A 24 -14.74 -0.06 -4.76
CA ALA A 24 -14.08 -1.12 -4.02
C ALA A 24 -12.60 -0.74 -3.82
N PRO A 25 -12.05 -0.87 -2.59
CA PRO A 25 -10.66 -0.51 -2.32
C PRO A 25 -9.78 -1.17 -3.36
N ILE A 26 -9.15 -0.34 -4.20
CA ILE A 26 -8.24 -0.81 -5.24
C ILE A 26 -7.19 -1.65 -4.52
N PRO A 27 -7.01 -2.93 -4.87
CA PRO A 27 -5.98 -3.76 -4.25
C PRO A 27 -4.66 -3.02 -4.43
N GLN A 28 -4.10 -2.49 -3.36
CA GLN A 28 -2.78 -1.88 -3.43
C GLN A 28 -1.85 -2.98 -3.92
N PRO A 29 -1.12 -2.77 -5.03
CA PRO A 29 -0.14 -3.74 -5.45
C PRO A 29 0.93 -3.82 -4.35
N ASP A 30 0.92 -4.89 -3.57
CA ASP A 30 1.91 -5.18 -2.53
C ASP A 30 3.35 -5.18 -3.08
N GLY A 31 3.50 -5.26 -4.40
CA GLY A 31 4.78 -5.14 -5.12
C GLY A 31 5.20 -3.72 -5.53
N MET A 32 4.31 -2.73 -5.46
CA MET A 32 4.57 -1.36 -5.95
C MET A 32 4.63 -0.30 -4.84
N ILE A 33 4.48 -0.71 -3.59
CA ILE A 33 4.75 0.13 -2.43
C ILE A 33 6.06 -0.36 -1.85
N THR A 34 7.15 0.33 -2.15
CA THR A 34 8.40 0.12 -1.43
C THR A 34 8.10 0.39 0.05
N LYS A 35 7.97 -0.66 0.85
CA LYS A 35 7.85 -0.57 2.31
C LYS A 35 8.98 0.35 2.79
N VAL A 36 8.61 1.58 3.16
CA VAL A 36 9.55 2.62 3.62
C VAL A 36 10.30 2.04 4.82
N ALA A 37 11.53 2.47 5.10
CA ALA A 37 12.33 1.94 6.22
C ALA A 37 11.54 1.85 7.55
N ARG A 38 10.54 2.73 7.74
CA ARG A 38 9.60 2.75 8.85
C ARG A 38 8.72 1.48 9.00
N ALA A 39 8.47 0.74 7.93
CA ALA A 39 7.69 -0.50 7.95
C ALA A 39 8.45 -1.69 8.54
N CYS A 40 9.78 -1.60 8.72
CA CYS A 40 10.56 -2.67 9.35
C CYS A 40 10.43 -2.70 10.88
N GLY A 41 9.74 -1.72 11.49
CA GLY A 41 9.61 -1.60 12.94
C GLY A 41 10.72 -0.78 13.60
N ALA A 42 10.51 -0.43 14.88
CA ALA A 42 11.48 0.35 15.65
C ALA A 42 12.81 -0.42 15.79
N GLY A 43 13.93 0.27 15.60
CA GLY A 43 15.27 -0.35 15.68
C GLY A 43 15.70 -1.15 14.44
N MET A 44 14.87 -1.22 13.40
CA MET A 44 15.16 -1.92 12.15
C MET A 44 15.27 -0.94 10.97
N THR A 45 16.10 -1.28 10.00
CA THR A 45 16.29 -0.51 8.77
C THR A 45 16.22 -1.44 7.56
N ARG A 46 15.59 -1.00 6.47
CA ARG A 46 15.54 -1.73 5.21
C ARG A 46 16.86 -1.57 4.44
N VAL A 47 17.49 -2.68 4.08
CA VAL A 47 18.70 -2.75 3.23
C VAL A 47 18.43 -3.74 2.11
N ASN A 48 18.49 -3.29 0.86
CA ASN A 48 18.25 -4.12 -0.33
C ASN A 48 16.95 -4.96 -0.28
N GLY A 49 15.86 -4.38 0.24
CA GLY A 49 14.57 -5.06 0.36
C GLY A 49 14.36 -5.86 1.65
N VAL A 50 15.41 -6.15 2.42
CA VAL A 50 15.35 -6.95 3.66
C VAL A 50 15.37 -6.03 4.88
N CYS A 51 14.58 -6.34 5.90
CA CYS A 51 14.63 -5.64 7.18
C CYS A 51 15.78 -6.17 8.05
N VAL A 52 16.68 -5.28 8.47
CA VAL A 52 17.88 -5.61 9.24
C VAL A 52 17.91 -4.78 10.52
N ALA A 53 18.35 -5.36 11.64
CA ALA A 53 18.59 -4.62 12.88
C ALA A 53 19.61 -3.49 12.69
N ARG A 54 19.35 -2.29 13.26
CA ARG A 54 20.25 -1.12 13.16
C ARG A 54 21.69 -1.45 13.57
N THR A 55 21.87 -2.33 14.53
CA THR A 55 23.18 -2.82 15.00
C THR A 55 23.97 -3.55 13.90
N ALA A 56 23.28 -4.26 13.00
CA ALA A 56 23.89 -5.06 11.94
C ALA A 56 23.94 -4.35 10.57
N VAL A 57 23.30 -3.19 10.42
CA VAL A 57 23.17 -2.47 9.12
C VAL A 57 24.52 -2.24 8.42
N ARG A 58 25.58 -1.93 9.18
CA ARG A 58 26.90 -1.67 8.59
C ARG A 58 27.48 -2.93 7.95
N GLN A 59 27.34 -4.09 8.61
CA GLN A 59 27.84 -5.37 8.10
C GLN A 59 27.01 -5.84 6.90
N THR A 60 25.68 -5.76 6.98
CA THR A 60 24.82 -6.17 5.86
C THR A 60 25.02 -5.31 4.62
N ARG A 61 25.21 -3.99 4.77
CA ARG A 61 25.56 -3.12 3.63
C ARG A 61 26.90 -3.49 3.00
N ARG A 62 27.89 -3.89 3.79
CA ARG A 62 29.18 -4.36 3.28
C ARG A 62 29.04 -5.66 2.51
N ALA A 63 28.28 -6.62 3.04
CA ALA A 63 27.99 -7.89 2.37
C ALA A 63 27.28 -7.64 1.02
N VAL A 64 26.18 -6.90 1.02
CA VAL A 64 25.43 -6.55 -0.21
C VAL A 64 26.31 -5.88 -1.25
N ARG A 65 27.21 -4.98 -0.85
CA ARG A 65 28.17 -4.34 -1.77
C ARG A 65 29.18 -5.33 -2.35
N ARG A 66 29.66 -6.30 -1.55
CA ARG A 66 30.54 -7.37 -2.06
C ARG A 66 29.80 -8.29 -3.02
N CYS A 67 28.54 -8.63 -2.74
CA CYS A 67 27.69 -9.38 -3.67
C CYS A 67 27.55 -8.65 -5.01
N ALA A 68 27.24 -7.35 -4.96
CA ALA A 68 27.01 -6.53 -6.15
C ALA A 68 28.28 -6.39 -7.03
N VAL A 69 29.47 -6.50 -6.45
CA VAL A 69 30.76 -6.45 -7.15
C VAL A 69 31.29 -7.86 -7.46
N GLY A 70 30.55 -8.93 -7.11
CA GLY A 70 30.92 -10.31 -7.42
C GLY A 70 32.03 -10.91 -6.54
N MET A 71 32.31 -10.33 -5.38
CA MET A 71 33.34 -10.84 -4.46
C MET A 71 32.85 -12.03 -3.63
N THR A 72 31.73 -11.89 -2.93
CA THR A 72 31.18 -12.91 -2.01
C THR A 72 29.67 -12.68 -1.85
N CYS A 73 28.86 -13.73 -1.98
CA CYS A 73 27.40 -13.70 -1.81
C CYS A 73 26.95 -14.55 -0.63
#